data_AF-A0A432HMJ1-F1
#
_entry.id   AF-A0A432HMJ1-F1
#
_cell.length_a   1.000
_cell.length_b   1.000
_cell.length_c   1.000
_cell.angle_alpha   90.00
_cell.angle_beta   90.00
_cell.angle_gamma   90.00
#
_symmetry.space_group_name_H-M   'P 1'
#
loop_
_entity.id
_entity.type
_entity.pdbx_description
1 polymer ?
#
loop_
_entity_poly.entity_id
_entity_poly.type
_entity_poly.pdbx_seq_one_letter_code
_entity_poly.pdbx_strand_id
1 'polypeptide(L)'
;MGLYLKKQADGVSFKLRVQPRAKKNMIVGILDDALKMKITAPPVDGAANALCIKFLAKQLNVAKSALEITSGHTGRKKMIRLTVSNKKDLDRAVNRIQFLANLGKGKA
;
A
#
# COMPACT_ATOMS: atom_id res chain seq x y z
N MET A 1 1.53 -16.76 7.09
CA MET A 1 2.37 -15.64 6.63
C MET A 1 1.70 -14.30 6.94
N GLY A 2 2.48 -13.32 7.42
CA GLY A 2 2.05 -11.95 7.69
C GLY A 2 2.59 -10.95 6.65
N LEU A 3 2.15 -9.71 6.74
CA LEU A 3 2.61 -8.64 5.86
C LEU A 3 4.07 -8.26 6.17
N TYR A 4 4.91 -8.13 5.14
CA TYR A 4 6.25 -7.56 5.31
C TYR A 4 6.15 -6.08 5.67
N LEU A 5 6.64 -5.73 6.87
CA LEU A 5 6.68 -4.37 7.40
C LEU A 5 8.08 -4.09 7.94
N LYS A 6 8.73 -3.07 7.39
CA LYS A 6 10.02 -2.57 7.87
C LYS A 6 9.82 -1.19 8.48
N LYS A 7 9.79 -1.11 9.82
CA LYS A 7 9.73 0.16 10.55
C LYS A 7 11.12 0.81 10.58
N GLN A 8 11.15 2.13 10.44
CA GLN A 8 12.34 2.98 10.52
C GLN A 8 12.01 4.20 11.39
N ALA A 9 13.02 4.96 11.79
CA ALA A 9 12.83 6.14 12.64
C ALA A 9 11.95 7.21 11.97
N ASP A 10 12.00 7.30 10.65
CA ASP A 10 11.31 8.30 9.83
C ASP A 10 10.09 7.75 9.07
N GLY A 11 9.70 6.49 9.29
CA GLY A 11 8.67 5.88 8.46
C GLY A 11 8.51 4.37 8.56
N VAL A 12 7.69 3.84 7.65
CA VAL A 12 7.50 2.39 7.46
C VAL A 12 7.51 2.05 5.98
N SER A 13 8.18 0.95 5.65
CA SER A 13 8.16 0.37 4.30
C SER A 13 7.40 -0.94 4.26
N PHE A 14 6.62 -1.16 3.21
CA PHE A 14 5.85 -2.39 3.03
C PHE A 14 5.75 -2.80 1.57
N LYS A 15 5.57 -4.10 1.33
CA LYS A 15 5.37 -4.65 0.00
C LYS A 15 3.92 -4.47 -0.43
N LEU A 16 3.72 -4.00 -1.65
CA LEU A 16 2.41 -3.83 -2.29
C LEU A 16 2.38 -4.66 -3.57
N ARG A 17 1.30 -5.43 -3.76
CA ARG A 17 1.05 -6.14 -5.02
C ARG A 17 -0.16 -5.53 -5.72
N VAL A 18 0.10 -4.91 -6.85
CA VAL A 18 -0.90 -4.22 -7.66
C VAL A 18 -1.43 -5.17 -8.74
N GLN A 19 -2.75 -5.33 -8.78
CA GLN A 19 -3.47 -6.02 -9.84
C GLN A 19 -4.21 -4.97 -10.68
N PRO A 20 -3.70 -4.63 -11.89
CA PRO A 20 -4.32 -3.66 -12.78
C PRO A 20 -5.58 -4.22 -13.46
N ARG A 21 -6.30 -3.36 -14.19
CA ARG A 21 -7.53 -3.71 -14.96
C ARG A 21 -8.63 -4.38 -14.12
N ALA A 22 -8.77 -3.99 -12.86
CA ALA A 22 -9.87 -4.45 -12.03
C ALA A 22 -11.17 -3.67 -12.31
N LYS A 23 -12.33 -4.27 -12.04
CA LYS A 23 -13.63 -3.58 -12.14
C LYS A 23 -13.78 -2.41 -11.15
N LYS A 24 -13.07 -2.47 -10.01
CA LYS A 24 -13.09 -1.44 -8.97
C LYS A 24 -11.79 -1.39 -8.18
N ASN A 25 -11.50 -0.22 -7.60
CA ASN A 25 -10.35 -0.02 -6.73
C ASN A 25 -10.63 -0.60 -5.35
N MET A 26 -9.84 -1.56 -4.90
CA MET A 26 -10.02 -2.18 -3.57
C MET A 26 -8.75 -2.82 -3.02
N ILE A 27 -8.60 -2.79 -1.71
CA ILE A 27 -7.64 -3.62 -0.99
C ILE A 27 -8.25 -5.01 -0.82
N VAL A 28 -7.50 -6.04 -1.20
CA VAL A 28 -7.93 -7.44 -1.15
C VAL A 28 -7.39 -8.14 0.08
N GLY A 29 -6.36 -7.60 0.74
CA GLY A 29 -5.73 -8.18 1.93
C GLY A 29 -4.28 -8.58 1.67
N ILE A 30 -3.73 -9.49 2.47
CA ILE A 30 -2.36 -10.00 2.30
C ILE A 30 -2.36 -11.10 1.25
N LEU A 31 -1.43 -11.02 0.30
CA LEU A 31 -1.04 -12.15 -0.55
C LEU A 31 0.46 -12.38 -0.36
N ASP A 32 0.83 -13.60 0.04
CA ASP A 32 2.19 -13.95 0.44
C ASP A 32 2.66 -13.07 1.60
N ASP A 33 3.54 -12.10 1.31
CA ASP A 33 4.10 -11.12 2.22
C ASP A 33 3.78 -9.67 1.82
N ALA A 34 2.86 -9.47 0.87
CA ALA A 34 2.55 -8.18 0.28
C ALA A 34 1.06 -7.80 0.41
N LEU A 35 0.78 -6.51 0.56
CA LEU A 35 -0.56 -5.98 0.55
C LEU A 35 -1.10 -6.01 -0.89
N LYS A 36 -2.08 -6.87 -1.15
CA LYS A 36 -2.72 -6.99 -2.46
C LYS A 36 -3.76 -5.91 -2.65
N MET A 37 -3.65 -5.18 -3.75
CA MET A 37 -4.56 -4.13 -4.15
C MET A 37 -4.94 -4.30 -5.61
N LYS A 38 -6.23 -4.12 -5.89
CA LYS A 38 -6.80 -4.09 -7.24
C LYS A 38 -7.04 -2.65 -7.63
N ILE A 39 -6.62 -2.29 -8.85
CA ILE A 39 -6.84 -0.95 -9.41
C ILE A 39 -7.46 -1.04 -10.80
N THR A 40 -8.29 -0.06 -11.14
CA THR A 40 -8.91 0.07 -12.47
C THR A 40 -7.91 0.54 -13.51
N ALA A 41 -6.87 1.28 -13.10
CA ALA A 41 -5.89 1.84 -14.02
C ALA A 41 -5.15 0.75 -14.83
N PRO A 42 -4.85 1.02 -16.12
CA PRO A 42 -4.02 0.15 -16.93
C PRO A 42 -2.57 0.08 -16.39
N PRO A 43 -1.81 -0.98 -16.72
CA PRO A 43 -0.42 -1.15 -16.29
C PRO A 43 0.57 -0.28 -17.07
N VAL A 44 0.17 0.95 -17.43
CA VAL A 44 1.11 1.96 -17.95
C VAL A 44 1.67 2.74 -16.76
N ASP A 45 3.00 2.77 -16.69
CA ASP A 45 3.73 3.50 -15.66
C ASP A 45 3.33 4.99 -15.70
N GLY A 46 2.95 5.51 -14.53
CA GLY A 46 2.35 6.85 -14.40
C GLY A 46 0.92 6.79 -13.88
N ALA A 47 -0.03 6.33 -14.69
CA ALA A 47 -1.45 6.27 -14.28
C ALA A 47 -1.68 5.25 -13.15
N ALA A 48 -1.05 4.07 -13.23
CA ALA A 48 -1.12 3.07 -12.17
C ALA A 48 -0.47 3.58 -10.87
N ASN A 49 0.71 4.20 -10.97
CA ASN A 49 1.47 4.70 -9.82
C ASN A 49 0.71 5.82 -9.10
N ALA A 50 0.21 6.81 -9.86
CA ALA A 50 -0.58 7.92 -9.32
C ALA A 50 -1.86 7.42 -8.64
N LEU A 51 -2.56 6.45 -9.24
CA LEU A 51 -3.77 5.88 -8.62
C LEU A 51 -3.43 5.06 -7.38
N CYS A 52 -2.33 4.30 -7.38
CA CYS A 52 -1.86 3.56 -6.20
C CYS A 52 -1.61 4.51 -5.02
N ILE A 53 -0.80 5.55 -5.23
CA ILE A 53 -0.51 6.53 -4.18
C ILE A 53 -1.79 7.24 -3.72
N LYS A 54 -2.63 7.69 -4.65
CA LYS A 54 -3.90 8.38 -4.32
C LYS A 54 -4.84 7.48 -3.51
N PHE A 55 -4.95 6.21 -3.88
CA PHE A 55 -5.84 5.27 -3.20
C PHE A 55 -5.30 4.87 -1.83
N LEU A 56 -4.00 4.58 -1.72
CA LEU A 56 -3.35 4.27 -0.43
C LEU A 56 -3.41 5.45 0.53
N ALA A 57 -3.12 6.67 0.05
CA ALA A 57 -3.21 7.90 0.84
C ALA A 57 -4.60 8.05 1.49
N LYS A 58 -5.66 7.79 0.72
CA LYS A 58 -7.05 7.83 1.22
C LYS A 58 -7.35 6.73 2.25
N GLN A 59 -6.84 5.51 2.04
CA GLN A 59 -7.08 4.39 2.96
C GLN A 59 -6.32 4.52 4.29
N LEU A 60 -5.10 5.06 4.21
CA LEU A 60 -4.22 5.30 5.35
C LEU A 60 -4.47 6.65 6.04
N ASN A 61 -5.27 7.51 5.43
CA ASN A 61 -5.53 8.88 5.89
C ASN A 61 -4.23 9.70 6.05
N VAL A 62 -3.36 9.64 5.05
CA VAL A 62 -2.06 10.30 5.02
C VAL A 62 -1.93 11.17 3.76
N ALA A 63 -1.03 12.14 3.79
CA ALA A 63 -0.72 12.96 2.61
C ALA A 63 -0.13 12.08 1.49
N LYS A 64 -0.44 12.41 0.24
CA LYS A 64 0.16 11.72 -0.92
C LYS A 64 1.68 11.88 -0.96
N SER A 65 2.19 13.03 -0.52
CA SER A 65 3.62 13.34 -0.42
C SER A 65 4.34 12.48 0.63
N ALA A 66 3.61 11.94 1.61
CA ALA A 66 4.19 11.04 2.59
C ALA A 66 4.40 9.62 2.03
N LEU A 67 3.79 9.28 0.88
CA LEU A 67 3.86 7.96 0.28
C LEU A 67 4.71 7.99 -1.00
N GLU A 68 5.69 7.10 -1.05
CA GLU A 68 6.61 6.97 -2.17
C GLU A 68 6.72 5.50 -2.61
N ILE A 69 6.90 5.29 -3.92
CA ILE A 69 7.26 3.97 -4.46
C ILE A 69 8.78 3.93 -4.54
N THR A 70 9.43 3.13 -3.70
CA THR A 70 10.90 3.03 -3.66
C THR A 70 11.45 1.95 -4.60
N SER A 71 10.60 1.03 -5.05
CA SER A 71 10.99 -0.03 -5.99
C SER A 71 9.79 -0.62 -6.72
N GLY A 72 10.02 -1.21 -7.90
CA GLY A 72 9.01 -1.92 -8.66
C GLY A 72 8.07 -1.02 -9.47
N HIS A 73 8.58 0.10 -10.00
CA HIS A 73 7.81 0.99 -10.87
C HIS A 73 7.19 0.21 -12.04
N THR A 74 8.01 -0.53 -12.78
CA THR A 74 7.62 -1.36 -13.93
C THR A 74 6.91 -2.67 -13.57
N GLY A 75 6.81 -3.00 -12.28
CA GLY A 75 6.33 -4.29 -11.79
C GLY A 75 4.97 -4.27 -11.12
N ARG A 76 4.34 -5.45 -11.04
CA ARG A 76 3.14 -5.68 -10.18
C ARG A 76 3.49 -5.70 -8.69
N LYS A 77 4.75 -5.98 -8.33
CA LYS A 77 5.24 -5.91 -6.96
C LYS A 77 5.94 -4.57 -6.78
N LYS A 78 5.52 -3.79 -5.80
CA LYS A 78 6.05 -2.46 -5.48
C LYS A 78 6.49 -2.44 -4.03
N MET A 79 7.54 -1.70 -3.74
CA MET A 79 7.89 -1.34 -2.36
C MET A 79 7.37 0.07 -2.11
N ILE A 80 6.54 0.22 -1.08
CA ILE A 80 5.98 1.52 -0.69
C ILE A 80 6.67 1.96 0.59
N ARG A 81 7.13 3.21 0.63
CA ARG A 81 7.61 3.88 1.82
C ARG A 81 6.58 4.92 2.24
N LEU A 82 6.25 4.92 3.52
CA LEU A 82 5.46 5.95 4.18
C LEU A 82 6.37 6.71 5.15
N THR A 83 6.55 8.00 4.92
CA THR A 83 7.31 8.89 5.80
C THR A 83 6.39 9.48 6.87
N VAL A 84 6.85 9.52 8.12
CA VAL A 84 6.13 10.08 9.26
C VAL A 84 7.06 10.92 10.12
N SER A 85 6.54 12.01 10.70
CA SER A 85 7.36 12.95 11.47
C SER A 85 7.48 12.57 12.95
N ASN A 86 6.62 11.68 13.45
CA ASN A 86 6.63 11.29 14.86
C ASN A 86 6.28 9.80 15.03
N LYS A 87 6.65 9.25 16.20
CA LYS A 87 6.44 7.85 16.53
C LYS A 87 4.96 7.48 16.67
N LYS A 88 4.10 8.41 17.14
CA LYS A 88 2.66 8.17 17.25
C LYS A 88 2.01 7.93 15.89
N ASP A 89 2.42 8.68 14.87
CA ASP A 89 1.97 8.54 13.49
C ASP A 89 2.46 7.25 12.87
N LEU A 90 3.70 6.85 13.18
CA LEU A 90 4.23 5.56 12.77
C LEU A 90 3.35 4.40 13.26
N ASP A 91 3.03 4.38 14.56
CA ASP A 91 2.21 3.31 15.13
C ASP A 91 0.78 3.34 14.59
N ARG A 92 0.18 4.52 14.43
CA ARG A 92 -1.14 4.67 13.77
C ARG A 92 -1.12 4.11 12.34
N ALA A 93 -0.12 4.47 11.56
CA ALA A 93 0.01 4.02 10.18
C ALA A 93 0.23 2.51 10.10
N VAL A 94 1.12 1.95 10.92
CA VAL A 94 1.37 0.50 10.98
C VAL A 94 0.10 -0.25 11.33
N ASN A 95 -0.61 0.17 12.37
CA ASN A 95 -1.86 -0.46 12.80
C ASN A 95 -2.90 -0.40 11.69
N ARG A 96 -3.00 0.75 10.99
CA ARG A 96 -3.92 0.92 9.86
C ARG A 96 -3.55 0.01 8.68
N ILE A 97 -2.27 -0.08 8.32
CA ILE A 97 -1.78 -0.95 7.25
C ILE A 97 -2.11 -2.41 7.60
N GLN A 98 -1.83 -2.86 8.83
CA GLN A 98 -2.15 -4.20 9.29
C GLN A 98 -3.65 -4.47 9.28
N PHE A 99 -4.47 -3.50 9.68
CA PHE A 99 -5.93 -3.60 9.62
C PHE A 99 -6.43 -3.78 8.17
N LEU A 100 -5.93 -2.96 7.24
CA LEU A 100 -6.24 -3.09 5.81
C LEU A 100 -5.80 -4.44 5.23
N ALA A 101 -4.67 -4.97 5.73
CA ALA A 101 -4.16 -6.27 5.36
C ALA A 101 -5.09 -7.41 5.81
N ASN A 102 -5.77 -7.25 6.95
CA ASN A 102 -6.69 -8.24 7.52
C ASN A 102 -8.14 -8.10 7.03
N LEU A 103 -8.57 -6.91 6.57
CA LEU A 103 -9.92 -6.67 6.00
C LEU A 103 -10.28 -7.63 4.85
N GLY A 104 -9.27 -8.13 4.14
CA GLY A 104 -9.42 -9.09 3.05
C GLY A 104 -9.84 -10.50 3.42
N LYS A 105 -9.64 -10.90 4.69
CA LYS A 105 -9.99 -12.25 5.18
C LYS A 105 -11.49 -12.45 5.40
N GLY A 106 -12.28 -11.37 5.35
CA GLY A 106 -13.72 -11.38 5.68
C GLY A 106 -14.68 -11.32 4.49
N LYS A 107 -14.21 -11.48 3.25
CA LYS A 107 -15.09 -11.70 2.09
C LYS A 107 -14.88 -13.11 1.54
N ALA A 108 -15.38 -14.08 2.30
CA ALA A 108 -15.93 -15.30 1.73
C ALA A 108 -17.29 -14.97 1.09
#